data_AF-A0A962Z174-F1
#
_entry.id   AF-A0A962Z174-F1
#
_cell.length_a   1.000
_cell.length_b   1.000
_cell.length_c   1.000
_cell.angle_alpha   90.00
_cell.angle_beta   90.00
_cell.angle_gamma   90.00
#
_symmetry.space_group_name_H-M   'P 1'
#
loop_
_entity.id
_entity.type
_entity.pdbx_description
1 polymer ?
#
loop_
_entity_poly.entity_id
_entity_poly.type
_entity_poly.pdbx_seq_one_letter_code
_entity_poly.pdbx_strand_id
1 'polypeptide(L)'
;MNLPNSGPILLTLLLAQTAPLLAEELFRQPASPTPFPDEMEKSCLELEREMAQLTPLTYSYKPGFYENSYQGAAVLAGTLSTPVFYLYPAFDYFLDYRENSRILPVQDKLERLRHLKAEKHCFES
;
A
#
# COMPACT_ATOMS: atom_id res chain seq x y z
N MET A 1 37.11 15.04 40.61
CA MET A 1 36.98 14.09 39.48
C MET A 1 35.52 14.07 39.08
N ASN A 2 35.17 14.71 37.95
CA ASN A 2 33.79 14.82 37.48
C ASN A 2 33.61 13.83 36.32
N LEU A 3 32.69 12.87 36.45
CA LEU A 3 32.27 12.01 35.35
C LEU A 3 31.36 12.82 34.40
N PRO A 4 31.56 12.75 33.07
CA PRO A 4 30.67 13.39 32.12
C PRO A 4 29.33 12.63 32.04
N ASN A 5 28.25 13.37 32.28
CA ASN A 5 26.85 12.95 32.18
C ASN A 5 26.48 12.71 30.69
N SER A 6 26.71 11.50 30.19
CA SER A 6 26.49 11.10 28.78
C SER A 6 25.10 10.53 28.47
N GLY A 7 24.21 10.50 29.47
CA GLY A 7 22.88 9.86 29.37
C GLY A 7 21.94 10.40 28.28
N PRO A 8 21.74 11.73 28.12
CA PRO A 8 20.73 12.24 27.20
C PRO A 8 21.20 12.28 25.73
N ILE A 9 22.51 12.30 25.48
CA ILE A 9 23.09 12.38 24.12
C ILE A 9 23.04 11.03 23.42
N LEU A 10 23.23 9.93 24.17
CA LEU A 10 23.15 8.58 23.62
C LEU A 10 21.70 8.21 23.21
N LEU A 11 20.72 8.67 23.99
CA LEU A 11 19.30 8.41 23.73
C LEU A 11 18.79 9.17 22.50
N THR A 12 19.19 10.43 22.32
CA THR A 12 18.81 11.22 21.14
C THR A 12 19.48 10.72 19.85
N LEU A 13 20.71 10.23 19.92
CA LEU A 13 21.36 9.58 18.77
C LEU A 13 20.71 8.25 18.38
N LEU A 14 20.15 7.50 19.34
CA LEU A 14 19.42 6.25 19.04
C LEU A 14 18.09 6.55 18.32
N LEU A 15 17.32 7.53 18.80
CA LEU A 15 16.05 7.92 18.18
C LEU A 15 16.22 8.48 16.75
N ALA A 16 17.31 9.20 16.49
CA ALA A 16 17.59 9.76 15.17
C ALA A 16 17.94 8.67 14.11
N GLN A 17 18.52 7.55 14.53
CA GLN A 17 18.92 6.46 13.63
C GLN A 17 17.76 5.50 13.31
N THR A 18 16.74 5.39 14.18
CA THR A 18 15.59 4.51 13.95
C THR A 18 14.46 5.15 13.15
N ALA A 19 14.38 6.48 13.09
CA ALA A 19 13.34 7.20 12.36
C ALA A 19 13.25 6.85 10.85
N PRO A 20 14.35 6.79 10.07
CA PRO A 20 14.25 6.46 8.64
C PRO A 20 13.80 5.02 8.39
N LEU A 21 14.21 4.06 9.23
CA LEU A 21 13.81 2.65 9.13
C LEU A 21 12.30 2.46 9.36
N LEU A 22 11.73 3.20 10.32
CA LEU A 22 10.28 3.18 10.58
C LEU A 22 9.45 3.83 9.47
N ALA A 23 10.00 4.84 8.78
CA ALA A 23 9.30 5.50 7.69
C ALA A 23 9.16 4.61 6.45
N GLU A 24 10.18 3.78 6.16
CA GLU A 24 10.18 2.83 5.04
C GLU A 24 9.06 1.77 5.18
N GLU A 25 8.76 1.34 6.40
CA GLU A 25 7.77 0.29 6.67
C GLU A 25 6.35 0.85 6.84
N LEU A 26 6.21 2.15 7.12
CA LEU A 26 4.90 2.79 7.33
C LEU A 26 4.19 3.15 6.01
N PHE A 27 4.94 3.39 4.94
CA PHE A 27 4.40 3.79 3.65
C PHE A 27 4.59 2.72 2.59
N ARG A 28 3.64 2.64 1.66
CA ARG A 28 3.76 1.75 0.49
C ARG A 28 4.97 2.20 -0.34
N GLN A 29 5.89 1.28 -0.60
CA GLN A 29 6.96 1.51 -1.57
C GLN A 29 6.42 1.47 -3.01
N PRO A 30 7.00 2.24 -3.94
CA PRO A 30 6.65 2.14 -5.35
C PRO A 30 6.93 0.73 -5.88
N ALA A 31 6.07 0.24 -6.78
CA ALA A 31 6.28 -1.04 -7.43
C ALA A 31 7.62 -1.06 -8.17
N SER A 32 8.44 -2.11 -7.96
CA SER A 32 9.67 -2.27 -8.74
C SER A 32 9.31 -2.66 -10.18
N PRO A 33 9.80 -1.92 -11.19
CA PRO A 33 9.52 -2.23 -12.59
C PRO A 33 10.26 -3.48 -13.09
N THR A 34 11.22 -4.02 -12.32
CA THR A 34 12.09 -5.12 -12.75
C THR A 34 11.30 -6.44 -12.88
N PRO A 35 11.14 -7.00 -14.10
CA PRO A 35 10.45 -8.27 -14.34
C PRO A 35 11.14 -9.44 -13.65
N PHE A 36 10.37 -10.45 -13.24
CA PHE A 36 10.95 -11.70 -12.78
C PHE A 36 11.42 -12.57 -13.98
N PRO A 37 12.40 -13.48 -13.79
CA PRO A 37 12.91 -14.31 -14.88
C PRO A 37 11.82 -15.12 -15.60
N ASP A 38 10.84 -15.65 -14.87
CA ASP A 38 9.71 -16.39 -15.43
C ASP A 38 8.76 -15.50 -16.26
N GLU A 39 8.65 -14.23 -15.92
CA GLU A 39 7.86 -13.26 -16.68
C GLU A 39 8.57 -12.89 -17.99
N MET A 40 9.90 -12.79 -17.98
CA MET A 40 10.71 -12.47 -19.16
C MET A 40 10.57 -13.51 -20.27
N GLU A 41 10.25 -14.76 -19.97
CA GLU A 41 10.08 -15.83 -20.97
C GLU A 41 8.71 -15.79 -21.68
N LYS A 42 7.72 -15.07 -21.14
CA LYS A 42 6.34 -15.06 -21.66
C LYS A 42 6.21 -14.39 -23.02
N SER A 43 5.44 -14.98 -23.93
CA SER A 43 5.06 -14.35 -25.21
C SER A 43 4.11 -13.17 -25.01
N CYS A 44 3.98 -12.29 -26.00
CA CYS A 44 3.04 -11.15 -25.95
C CYS A 44 1.59 -11.60 -25.69
N LEU A 45 1.17 -12.75 -26.26
CA LEU A 45 -0.17 -13.30 -26.04
C LEU A 45 -0.37 -13.81 -24.61
N GLU A 46 0.66 -14.44 -24.03
CA GLU A 46 0.62 -14.91 -22.64
C GLU A 46 0.60 -13.75 -21.66
N LEU A 47 1.38 -12.70 -21.93
CA LEU A 47 1.35 -11.45 -21.15
C LEU A 47 -0.04 -10.84 -21.14
N GLU A 48 -0.69 -10.70 -22.29
CA GLU A 48 -2.05 -10.15 -22.37
C GLU A 48 -3.08 -11.01 -21.62
N ARG A 49 -3.01 -12.34 -21.76
CA ARG A 49 -3.91 -13.24 -21.05
C ARG A 49 -3.76 -13.13 -19.55
N GLU A 50 -2.53 -13.07 -19.05
CA GLU A 50 -2.26 -12.92 -17.63
C GLU A 50 -2.72 -11.56 -17.12
N MET A 51 -2.42 -10.47 -17.83
CA MET A 51 -2.92 -9.14 -17.49
C MET A 51 -4.45 -9.09 -17.44
N ALA A 52 -5.13 -9.74 -18.38
CA ALA A 52 -6.60 -9.83 -18.40
C ALA A 52 -7.16 -10.61 -17.20
N GLN A 53 -6.48 -11.67 -16.75
CA GLN A 53 -6.87 -12.43 -15.55
C GLN A 53 -6.64 -11.63 -14.25
N LEU A 54 -5.59 -10.81 -14.19
CA LEU A 54 -5.24 -10.03 -13.01
C LEU A 54 -6.07 -8.75 -12.86
N THR A 55 -6.43 -8.10 -13.97
CA THR A 55 -7.20 -6.84 -13.99
C THR A 55 -8.43 -6.84 -13.06
N PRO A 56 -9.35 -7.83 -13.08
CA PRO A 56 -10.53 -7.81 -12.21
C PRO A 56 -10.19 -7.86 -10.71
N LEU A 57 -9.02 -8.37 -10.34
CA LEU A 57 -8.59 -8.44 -8.94
C LEU A 57 -8.11 -7.07 -8.40
N THR A 58 -7.95 -6.07 -9.26
CA THR A 58 -7.51 -4.72 -8.88
C THR A 58 -8.64 -3.76 -8.50
N TYR A 59 -9.89 -4.12 -8.77
CA TYR A 59 -11.04 -3.25 -8.50
C TYR A 59 -11.49 -3.36 -7.04
N SER A 60 -11.79 -2.21 -6.43
CA SER A 60 -12.55 -2.12 -5.19
C SER A 60 -13.98 -1.67 -5.50
N TYR A 61 -14.95 -2.27 -4.81
CA TYR A 61 -16.35 -1.87 -4.85
C TYR A 61 -16.76 -1.05 -3.63
N LYS A 62 -15.81 -0.80 -2.72
CA LYS A 62 -16.03 -0.09 -1.47
C LYS A 62 -15.79 1.41 -1.69
N PRO A 63 -16.69 2.28 -1.24
CA PRO A 63 -16.45 3.72 -1.29
C PRO A 63 -15.31 4.12 -0.35
N GLY A 64 -14.55 5.14 -0.74
CA GLY A 64 -13.52 5.72 0.11
C GLY A 64 -14.11 6.36 1.37
N PHE A 65 -13.25 6.64 2.35
CA PHE A 65 -13.65 7.19 3.65
C PHE A 65 -14.51 8.47 3.52
N TYR A 66 -14.11 9.38 2.64
CA TYR A 66 -14.80 10.66 2.44
C TYR A 66 -16.03 10.58 1.52
N GLU A 67 -16.17 9.48 0.78
CA GLU A 67 -17.29 9.25 -0.16
C GLU A 67 -18.49 8.62 0.56
N ASN A 68 -18.27 8.02 1.73
CA ASN A 68 -19.30 7.39 2.54
C ASN A 68 -19.81 8.34 3.64
N SER A 69 -21.04 8.85 3.50
CA SER A 69 -21.66 9.77 4.47
C SER A 69 -21.78 9.19 5.89
N TYR A 70 -21.86 7.86 6.03
CA TYR A 70 -21.91 7.20 7.33
C TYR A 70 -20.61 7.36 8.11
N GLN A 71 -19.46 7.49 7.42
CA GLN A 71 -18.17 7.73 8.08
C GLN A 71 -18.14 9.08 8.78
N GLY A 72 -18.54 10.13 8.06
CA GLY A 72 -18.65 11.48 8.64
C GLY A 72 -19.63 11.53 9.81
N ALA A 73 -20.78 10.87 9.68
CA ALA A 73 -21.77 10.78 10.76
C ALA A 73 -21.22 10.05 11.99
N ALA A 74 -20.49 8.93 11.80
CA ALA A 74 -19.91 8.17 12.89
C ALA A 74 -18.83 8.96 13.63
N VAL A 75 -17.95 9.69 12.91
CA VAL A 75 -16.94 10.55 13.52
C VAL A 75 -17.60 11.69 14.32
N LEU A 76 -18.62 12.34 13.76
CA LEU A 76 -19.35 13.41 14.44
C LEU A 76 -20.07 12.89 15.69
N ALA A 77 -20.76 11.76 15.59
CA ALA A 77 -21.42 11.12 16.74
C ALA A 77 -20.39 10.69 17.81
N GLY A 78 -19.24 10.17 17.38
CA GLY A 78 -18.12 9.81 18.27
C GLY A 78 -17.57 10.99 19.04
N THR A 79 -17.52 12.15 18.39
CA THR A 79 -17.04 13.41 18.97
C THR A 79 -18.06 14.02 19.94
N LEU A 80 -19.35 14.03 19.57
CA LEU A 80 -20.40 14.74 20.32
C LEU A 80 -21.05 13.91 21.43
N SER A 81 -21.06 12.58 21.32
CA SER A 81 -21.86 11.73 22.22
C SER A 81 -21.02 10.69 22.97
N THR A 82 -20.48 9.70 22.26
CA THR A 82 -19.75 8.59 22.87
C THR A 82 -18.70 8.02 21.91
N PRO A 83 -17.48 7.72 22.38
CA PRO A 83 -16.42 7.16 21.55
C PRO A 83 -16.75 5.84 20.84
N VAL A 84 -17.80 5.13 21.26
CA VAL A 84 -18.20 3.85 20.63
C VAL A 84 -18.51 3.99 19.14
N PHE A 85 -18.95 5.18 18.68
CA PHE A 85 -19.22 5.40 17.27
C PHE A 85 -17.95 5.37 16.40
N TYR A 86 -16.76 5.58 16.98
CA TYR A 86 -15.49 5.40 16.25
C TYR A 86 -15.21 3.95 15.87
N LEU A 87 -15.96 2.97 16.39
CA LEU A 87 -15.83 1.57 15.96
C LEU A 87 -16.26 1.37 14.51
N TYR A 88 -17.19 2.18 14.00
CA TYR A 88 -17.60 2.09 12.59
C TYR A 88 -16.44 2.43 11.62
N PRO A 89 -15.79 3.61 11.70
CA PRO A 89 -14.65 3.91 10.85
C PRO A 89 -13.47 2.96 11.08
N ALA A 90 -13.24 2.52 12.32
CA ALA A 90 -12.19 1.54 12.62
C ALA A 90 -12.44 0.19 11.94
N PHE A 91 -13.68 -0.31 11.97
CA PHE A 91 -14.05 -1.56 11.32
C PHE A 91 -13.99 -1.44 9.79
N ASP A 92 -14.48 -0.34 9.23
CA ASP A 92 -14.42 -0.10 7.80
C ASP A 92 -12.97 0.01 7.29
N TYR A 93 -12.08 0.65 8.06
CA TYR A 93 -10.65 0.68 7.78
C TYR A 93 -10.03 -0.73 7.79
N PHE A 94 -10.43 -1.59 8.72
CA PHE A 94 -9.98 -2.98 8.74
C PHE A 94 -10.40 -3.76 7.48
N LEU A 95 -11.61 -3.53 6.97
CA LEU A 95 -12.04 -4.10 5.68
C LEU A 95 -11.21 -3.57 4.52
N ASP A 96 -10.89 -2.27 4.53
CA ASP A 96 -10.02 -1.64 3.54
C ASP A 96 -8.65 -2.30 3.49
N TYR A 97 -8.04 -2.49 4.66
CA TYR A 97 -6.75 -3.14 4.81
C TYR A 97 -6.76 -4.56 4.22
N ARG A 98 -7.84 -5.32 4.47
CA ARG A 98 -8.03 -6.67 3.89
C ARG A 98 -8.23 -6.65 2.39
N GLU A 99 -8.86 -5.62 1.84
CA GLU A 99 -9.03 -5.50 0.40
C GLU A 99 -7.72 -5.09 -0.28
N ASN A 100 -7.00 -4.14 0.31
CA ASN A 100 -5.70 -3.66 -0.16
C ASN A 100 -4.65 -4.77 -0.18
N SER A 101 -4.68 -5.72 0.77
CA SER A 101 -3.77 -6.87 0.74
C SER A 101 -3.95 -7.77 -0.49
N ARG A 102 -5.12 -7.73 -1.14
CA ARG A 102 -5.36 -8.35 -2.45
C ARG A 102 -4.99 -7.42 -3.60
N ILE A 103 -5.45 -6.16 -3.55
CA ILE A 103 -5.36 -5.24 -4.68
C ILE A 103 -3.93 -4.80 -4.94
N LEU A 104 -3.19 -4.39 -3.91
CA LEU A 104 -1.86 -3.81 -4.05
C LEU A 104 -0.85 -4.74 -4.74
N PRO A 105 -0.65 -6.01 -4.32
CA PRO A 105 0.31 -6.88 -4.99
C PRO A 105 -0.08 -7.21 -6.43
N VAL A 106 -1.38 -7.27 -6.73
CA VAL A 106 -1.85 -7.49 -8.10
C VAL A 106 -1.59 -6.26 -8.96
N GLN A 107 -1.81 -5.05 -8.44
CA GLN A 107 -1.46 -3.82 -9.15
C GLN A 107 0.04 -3.75 -9.46
N ASP A 108 0.89 -4.08 -8.48
CA ASP A 108 2.35 -4.06 -8.66
C ASP A 108 2.78 -5.04 -9.76
N LYS A 109 2.22 -6.25 -9.75
CA LYS A 109 2.45 -7.24 -10.80
C LYS A 109 1.95 -6.75 -12.16
N LEU A 110 0.75 -6.19 -12.21
CA LEU A 110 0.16 -5.68 -13.46
C LEU A 110 1.02 -4.57 -14.06
N GLU A 111 1.57 -3.69 -13.24
CA GLU A 111 2.45 -2.62 -13.69
C GLU A 111 3.77 -3.14 -14.26
N ARG A 112 4.36 -4.14 -13.60
CA ARG A 112 5.55 -4.83 -14.11
C ARG A 112 5.31 -5.53 -15.45
N LEU A 113 4.16 -6.20 -15.59
CA LEU A 113 3.79 -6.83 -16.87
C LEU A 113 3.55 -5.80 -17.99
N ARG A 114 2.98 -4.62 -17.66
CA ARG A 114 2.84 -3.50 -18.62
C ARG A 114 4.19 -2.97 -19.07
N HIS A 115 5.13 -2.79 -18.14
CA HIS A 115 6.51 -2.42 -18.48
C HIS A 115 7.14 -3.44 -19.41
N LEU A 116 7.06 -4.73 -19.09
CA LEU A 116 7.61 -5.79 -19.93
C LEU A 116 6.95 -5.86 -21.32
N LYS A 117 5.63 -5.64 -21.41
CA LYS A 117 4.92 -5.56 -22.69
C LYS A 117 5.44 -4.41 -23.56
N ALA A 118 5.74 -3.27 -22.95
CA ALA A 118 6.33 -2.12 -23.62
C ALA A 118 7.77 -2.41 -24.07
N GLU A 119 8.61 -3.01 -23.20
CA GLU A 119 9.98 -3.42 -23.54
C GLU A 119 10.05 -4.43 -24.69
N LYS A 120 9.05 -5.31 -24.80
CA LYS A 120 8.95 -6.30 -25.88
C LYS A 120 8.33 -5.75 -27.17
N HIS A 121 7.96 -4.47 -27.23
CA HIS A 121 7.34 -3.84 -28.41
C HIS A 121 6.11 -4.62 -28.93
N CYS A 122 5.32 -5.22 -28.03
CA CYS A 122 4.18 -6.07 -28.41
C CYS A 122 3.06 -5.34 -29.19
N PHE A 123 3.16 -4.02 -29.36
CA PHE A 123 2.21 -3.18 -30.08
C PHE A 123 2.66 -2.80 -31.50
N GLU A 124 3.88 -3.16 -31.91
CA GLU A 124 4.50 -2.74 -33.18
C GLU A 124 4.33 -3.76 -34.32
N SER A 125 3.37 -4.67 -34.22
CA SER A 125 3.05 -5.67 -35.26
C SER A 125 2.20 -5.12 -36.40
#